data_AF-A0A7S4HNM1-F1
#
_entry.id   AF-A0A7S4HNM1-F1
#
_cell.length_a   1.000
_cell.length_b   1.000
_cell.length_c   1.000
_cell.angle_alpha   90.00
_cell.angle_beta   90.00
_cell.angle_gamma   90.00
#
_symmetry.space_group_name_H-M   'P 1'
#
loop_
_entity.id
_entity.type
_entity.pdbx_description
1 polymer ?
#
loop_
_entity_poly.entity_id
_entity_poly.type
_entity_poly.pdbx_seq_one_letter_code
_entity_poly.pdbx_strand_id
1 'polypeptide(L)'
;ARIASHLPGASMTIEGGVPSDTLHILATNLQPQLLWPYSNDHKFLSYLFDTKNAKFFSTIFSVFARMELSADEFNSLLAPWVSHTTSQYSSDDRKQQIAVAEMVSGSMQALLHSPESKIFTELWEKVFLPIWTSIISGETGFGLDWPTALRYALSGQSPSKYLERVLPLFYSCGILDTSHNQLPVLQKAKTSSSKLVRSLQCLRSCAIEANWALNAKNSATPLSQYLLDACISHSSYPSSLIRVELAQIMSLMLSVTEQKFPHIPDVSDDNEQLSKQRDTILLSLSNLFSSQNTAHFGEVLGGEETGKILSYVLASLKDESNFVQQVARSCLALIAQSQFPCASVRSLIDLLEKNMKATDWHLRRAVLPVIQLLDFNHRFIMTADDHKRVHEICIKLLVDVQVEVRELASISLSSVLRGWDTE
;
A
#
# COMPACT_ATOMS: atom_id res chain seq x y z
N ALA A 1 -5.23 36.73 19.32
CA ALA A 1 -5.85 37.12 20.59
C ALA A 1 -7.03 36.22 20.97
N ARG A 2 -8.14 36.19 20.20
CA ARG A 2 -9.36 35.40 20.50
C ARG A 2 -9.15 33.86 20.47
N ILE A 3 -8.25 33.35 19.63
CA ILE A 3 -7.86 31.92 19.60
C ILE A 3 -6.97 31.55 20.80
N ALA A 4 -6.08 32.47 21.18
CA ALA A 4 -5.15 32.27 22.29
C ALA A 4 -5.85 32.16 23.65
N SER A 5 -7.04 32.78 23.81
CA SER A 5 -7.85 32.66 25.02
C SER A 5 -8.60 31.33 25.16
N HIS A 6 -8.68 30.53 24.10
CA HIS A 6 -9.34 29.21 24.10
C HIS A 6 -8.36 28.03 24.05
N LEU A 7 -7.06 28.29 23.99
CA LEU A 7 -6.02 27.27 24.12
C LEU A 7 -5.78 27.01 25.63
N PRO A 8 -5.95 25.77 26.13
CA PRO A 8 -5.64 25.46 27.52
C PRO A 8 -4.13 25.61 27.76
N GLY A 9 -3.75 26.51 28.65
CA GLY A 9 -2.35 26.79 28.99
C GLY A 9 -1.68 27.75 28.01
N ALA A 10 -1.87 29.06 28.22
CA ALA A 10 -1.12 30.14 27.56
C ALA A 10 0.33 30.23 28.07
N SER A 11 1.04 29.11 27.99
CA SER A 11 2.49 28.97 28.06
C SER A 11 2.85 27.87 27.07
N MET A 12 2.74 28.19 25.76
CA MET A 12 3.47 27.41 24.77
C MET A 12 4.95 27.74 24.91
N THR A 13 5.62 27.17 25.91
CA THR A 13 6.99 26.73 25.67
C THR A 13 6.87 25.61 24.66
N ILE A 14 6.98 25.99 23.37
CA ILE A 14 7.10 25.07 22.25
C ILE A 14 8.47 24.40 22.42
N GLU A 15 8.57 23.43 23.32
CA GLU A 15 9.71 22.52 23.37
C GLU A 15 9.61 21.64 22.12
N GLY A 16 10.29 22.08 21.05
CA GLY A 16 10.30 21.44 19.75
C GLY A 16 9.90 22.44 18.67
N GLY A 17 10.90 23.15 18.14
CA GLY A 17 10.78 24.30 17.23
C GLY A 17 9.55 24.30 16.31
N VAL A 18 8.92 25.47 16.23
CA VAL A 18 7.91 25.80 15.22
C VAL A 18 8.40 25.31 13.86
N PRO A 19 7.63 24.51 13.11
CA PRO A 19 8.08 24.05 11.80
C PRO A 19 8.23 25.27 10.88
N SER A 20 9.46 25.54 10.40
CA SER A 20 9.75 26.81 9.73
C SER A 20 9.21 26.90 8.31
N ASP A 21 8.97 25.77 7.64
CA ASP A 21 9.06 25.74 6.18
C ASP A 21 7.75 26.09 5.46
N THR A 22 6.64 25.51 5.90
CA THR A 22 5.30 25.82 5.38
C THR A 22 4.83 27.21 5.81
N LEU A 23 5.19 27.62 7.03
CA LEU A 23 4.91 28.98 7.53
C LEU A 23 5.72 30.05 6.80
N HIS A 24 6.94 29.74 6.34
CA HIS A 24 7.77 30.66 5.55
C HIS A 24 7.15 30.93 4.17
N ILE A 25 6.70 29.88 3.45
CA ILE A 25 5.99 30.04 2.17
C ILE A 25 4.73 30.89 2.33
N LEU A 26 3.96 30.65 3.39
CA LEU A 26 2.76 31.44 3.72
C LEU A 26 3.11 32.90 4.05
N ALA A 27 4.18 33.14 4.83
CA ALA A 27 4.62 34.49 5.20
C ALA A 27 5.18 35.28 4.00
N THR A 28 5.92 34.64 3.09
CA THR A 28 6.46 35.29 1.89
C THR A 28 5.40 35.75 0.89
N ASN A 29 4.27 35.05 0.80
CA ASN A 29 3.16 35.41 -0.08
C ASN A 29 2.19 36.43 0.56
N LEU A 30 2.35 36.73 1.86
CA LEU A 30 1.40 37.50 2.66
C LEU A 30 2.01 38.65 3.45
N GLN A 31 2.98 39.45 2.98
CA GLN A 31 3.32 40.67 3.77
C GLN A 31 3.67 41.92 2.97
N PRO A 32 3.22 43.06 3.50
CA PRO A 32 4.20 43.97 4.09
C PRO A 32 3.90 44.22 5.58
N GLN A 33 4.90 43.94 6.43
CA GLN A 33 5.10 44.42 7.81
C GLN A 33 4.54 43.58 8.97
N LEU A 34 5.18 42.45 9.35
CA LEU A 34 5.94 42.34 10.62
C LEU A 34 6.71 41.00 10.78
N LEU A 35 7.84 41.11 11.49
CA LEU A 35 8.87 40.11 11.80
C LEU A 35 8.40 38.91 12.65
N TRP A 36 8.53 37.70 12.10
CA TRP A 36 8.65 36.39 12.78
C TRP A 36 9.95 35.75 12.23
N PRO A 37 10.74 34.93 12.98
CA PRO A 37 12.17 34.84 12.78
C PRO A 37 12.52 34.37 11.36
N TYR A 38 13.12 35.29 10.60
CA TYR A 38 13.66 35.03 9.29
C TYR A 38 14.85 34.08 9.42
N SER A 39 14.72 32.85 8.93
CA SER A 39 15.87 32.12 8.42
C SER A 39 15.94 32.38 6.91
N ASN A 40 17.04 33.01 6.47
CA ASN A 40 17.31 33.29 5.07
C ASN A 40 17.86 32.06 4.32
N ASP A 41 17.67 30.86 4.85
CA ASP A 41 18.29 29.66 4.31
C ASP A 41 17.29 28.90 3.43
N HIS A 42 17.37 29.14 2.11
CA HIS A 42 16.57 28.44 1.09
C HIS A 42 16.77 26.89 1.08
N LYS A 43 17.67 26.38 1.92
CA LYS A 43 17.97 24.96 2.11
C LYS A 43 17.05 24.25 3.09
N PHE A 44 16.15 24.96 3.78
CA PHE A 44 15.30 24.37 4.82
C PHE A 44 13.96 23.81 4.32
N LEU A 45 13.45 24.23 3.16
CA LEU A 45 12.15 23.75 2.66
C LEU A 45 12.17 22.25 2.34
N SER A 46 11.48 21.44 3.15
CA SER A 46 11.32 20.01 2.89
C SER A 46 10.64 19.79 1.54
N TYR A 47 11.16 18.84 0.75
CA TYR A 47 10.54 18.40 -0.51
C TYR A 47 9.50 17.29 -0.30
N LEU A 48 9.03 17.14 0.94
CA LEU A 48 8.16 16.07 1.40
C LEU A 48 7.19 16.61 2.45
N PHE A 49 5.98 16.04 2.46
CA PHE A 49 4.97 16.25 3.50
C PHE A 49 5.51 16.04 4.93
N ASP A 50 5.33 17.02 5.82
CA ASP A 50 5.68 16.94 7.25
C ASP A 50 4.42 16.86 8.14
N THR A 51 4.32 15.76 8.88
CA THR A 51 3.26 15.54 9.88
C THR A 51 3.20 16.61 10.97
N LYS A 52 4.31 17.28 11.29
CA LYS A 52 4.33 18.37 12.29
C LYS A 52 3.55 19.59 11.82
N ASN A 53 3.69 19.94 10.54
CA ASN A 53 2.92 21.02 9.90
C ASN A 53 1.43 20.69 9.92
N ALA A 54 1.07 19.49 9.49
CA ALA A 54 -0.32 19.04 9.51
C ALA A 54 -0.91 19.02 10.93
N LYS A 55 -0.12 18.62 11.94
CA LYS A 55 -0.54 18.63 13.36
C LYS A 55 -0.76 20.04 13.90
N PHE A 56 0.02 21.02 13.46
CA PHE A 56 -0.20 22.43 13.79
C PHE A 56 -1.57 22.91 13.30
N PHE A 57 -1.91 22.65 12.03
CA PHE A 57 -3.24 22.98 11.50
C PHE A 57 -4.35 22.19 12.18
N SER A 58 -4.14 20.91 12.48
CA SER A 58 -5.08 20.10 13.26
C SER A 58 -5.37 20.72 14.63
N THR A 59 -4.34 21.21 15.32
CA THR A 59 -4.50 21.90 16.61
C THR A 59 -5.36 23.16 16.48
N ILE A 60 -5.08 24.02 15.50
CA ILE A 60 -5.84 25.25 15.25
C ILE A 60 -7.31 24.93 14.94
N PHE A 61 -7.55 24.02 14.01
CA PHE A 61 -8.91 23.70 13.57
C PHE A 61 -9.70 22.93 14.63
N SER A 62 -9.05 22.25 15.58
CA SER A 62 -9.72 21.66 16.74
C SER A 62 -10.31 22.72 17.68
N VAL A 63 -9.69 23.91 17.76
CA VAL A 63 -10.25 25.06 18.49
C VAL A 63 -11.44 25.60 17.73
N PHE A 64 -11.30 25.82 16.42
CA PHE A 64 -12.41 26.30 15.60
C PHE A 64 -13.62 25.36 15.66
N ALA A 65 -13.42 24.05 15.63
CA ALA A 65 -14.50 23.07 15.75
C ALA A 65 -15.38 23.25 17.01
N ARG A 66 -14.81 23.81 18.09
CA ARG A 66 -15.49 24.06 19.36
C ARG A 66 -16.12 25.46 19.45
N MET A 67 -15.80 26.34 18.50
CA MET A 67 -16.34 27.70 18.46
C MET A 67 -17.65 27.72 17.67
N GLU A 68 -18.70 28.26 18.26
CA GLU A 68 -19.92 28.61 17.53
C GLU A 68 -19.71 29.94 16.80
N LEU A 69 -19.05 29.90 15.64
CA LEU A 69 -18.88 31.07 14.79
C LEU A 69 -20.15 31.36 13.99
N SER A 70 -20.52 32.63 13.87
CA SER A 70 -21.49 33.06 12.87
C SER A 70 -20.90 32.96 11.45
N ALA A 71 -21.74 32.96 10.41
CA ALA A 71 -21.28 32.92 9.02
C ALA A 71 -20.37 34.13 8.67
N ASP A 72 -20.64 35.29 9.24
CA ASP A 72 -19.84 36.51 9.02
C ASP A 72 -18.49 36.45 9.75
N GLU A 73 -18.47 35.91 10.97
CA GLU A 73 -17.23 35.65 11.71
C GLU A 73 -16.37 34.57 11.04
N PHE A 74 -17.02 33.54 10.48
CA PHE A 74 -16.35 32.52 9.69
C PHE A 74 -15.70 33.11 8.44
N ASN A 75 -16.47 33.85 7.63
CA ASN A 75 -15.96 34.42 6.37
C ASN A 75 -14.84 35.44 6.65
N SER A 76 -14.98 36.30 7.66
CA SER A 76 -13.92 37.26 7.99
C SER A 76 -12.62 36.60 8.46
N LEU A 77 -12.71 35.49 9.21
CA LEU A 77 -11.54 34.82 9.78
C LEU A 77 -10.87 33.81 8.83
N LEU A 78 -11.67 33.05 8.07
CA LEU A 78 -11.18 31.95 7.25
C LEU A 78 -11.16 32.25 5.73
N ALA A 79 -11.78 33.33 5.23
CA ALA A 79 -11.73 33.63 3.80
C ALA A 79 -10.32 33.74 3.21
N PRO A 80 -9.32 34.37 3.89
CA PRO A 80 -7.96 34.39 3.37
C PRO A 80 -7.38 32.98 3.24
N TRP A 81 -7.58 32.14 4.26
CA TRP A 81 -7.15 30.74 4.23
C TRP A 81 -7.83 29.96 3.11
N VAL A 82 -9.15 30.06 2.96
CA VAL A 82 -9.94 29.40 1.90
C VAL A 82 -9.45 29.82 0.51
N SER A 83 -9.27 31.13 0.29
CA SER A 83 -8.78 31.66 -1.00
C SER A 83 -7.37 31.17 -1.33
N HIS A 84 -6.50 31.07 -0.33
CA HIS A 84 -5.15 30.55 -0.50
C HIS A 84 -5.16 29.05 -0.82
N THR A 85 -5.87 28.23 -0.04
CA THR A 85 -5.94 26.78 -0.28
C THR A 85 -6.53 26.45 -1.64
N THR A 86 -7.60 27.14 -2.03
CA THR A 86 -8.30 26.87 -3.30
C THR A 86 -7.54 27.38 -4.52
N SER A 87 -6.65 28.39 -4.36
CA SER A 87 -5.81 28.86 -5.48
C SER A 87 -4.51 28.09 -5.65
N GLN A 88 -3.97 27.50 -4.58
CA GLN A 88 -2.61 26.94 -4.57
C GLN A 88 -2.57 25.40 -4.65
N TYR A 89 -3.67 24.69 -4.44
CA TYR A 89 -3.66 23.21 -4.45
C TYR A 89 -3.23 22.60 -5.79
N SER A 90 -3.48 23.31 -6.90
CA SER A 90 -3.13 22.93 -8.27
C SER A 90 -1.92 23.67 -8.82
N SER A 91 -1.15 24.35 -7.96
CA SER A 91 0.07 25.07 -8.37
C SER A 91 1.09 24.12 -9.00
N ASP A 92 1.81 24.59 -10.01
CA ASP A 92 2.94 23.86 -10.58
C ASP A 92 4.14 23.81 -9.62
N ASP A 93 4.18 24.68 -8.60
CA ASP A 93 5.17 24.62 -7.55
C ASP A 93 4.82 23.54 -6.52
N ARG A 94 5.59 22.44 -6.56
CA ARG A 94 5.46 21.32 -5.63
C ARG A 94 5.50 21.76 -4.16
N LYS A 95 6.26 22.80 -3.80
CA LYS A 95 6.35 23.27 -2.42
C LYS A 95 5.04 23.90 -1.94
N GLN A 96 4.38 24.63 -2.83
CA GLN A 96 3.05 25.19 -2.56
C GLN A 96 2.00 24.09 -2.45
N GLN A 97 2.05 23.06 -3.31
CA GLN A 97 1.18 21.91 -3.18
C GLN A 97 1.37 21.17 -1.83
N ILE A 98 2.62 20.98 -1.38
CA ILE A 98 2.91 20.34 -0.08
C ILE A 98 2.33 21.16 1.07
N ALA A 99 2.58 22.47 1.08
CA ALA A 99 2.03 23.37 2.09
C ALA A 99 0.49 23.28 2.18
N VAL A 100 -0.18 23.31 1.03
CA VAL A 100 -1.64 23.18 0.97
C VAL A 100 -2.10 21.79 1.41
N ALA A 101 -1.38 20.73 1.03
CA ALA A 101 -1.71 19.36 1.44
C ALA A 101 -1.64 19.19 2.98
N GLU A 102 -0.64 19.78 3.64
CA GLU A 102 -0.50 19.80 5.11
C GLU A 102 -1.62 20.60 5.77
N MET A 103 -1.97 21.77 5.22
CA MET A 103 -3.08 22.61 5.68
C MET A 103 -4.42 21.87 5.60
N VAL A 104 -4.70 21.29 4.43
CA VAL A 104 -5.96 20.58 4.14
C VAL A 104 -6.07 19.32 4.99
N SER A 105 -5.02 18.50 5.07
CA SER A 105 -5.07 17.27 5.86
C SER A 105 -5.17 17.52 7.37
N GLY A 106 -4.43 18.50 7.90
CA GLY A 106 -4.50 18.89 9.30
C GLY A 106 -5.88 19.41 9.69
N SER A 107 -6.41 20.36 8.91
CA SER A 107 -7.75 20.91 9.15
C SER A 107 -8.86 19.87 9.02
N MET A 108 -8.81 19.02 7.99
CA MET A 108 -9.78 17.94 7.79
C MET A 108 -9.75 16.94 8.96
N GLN A 109 -8.57 16.51 9.41
CA GLN A 109 -8.42 15.58 10.54
C GLN A 109 -9.10 16.12 11.80
N ALA A 110 -8.86 17.39 12.13
CA ALA A 110 -9.45 18.01 13.31
C ALA A 110 -10.98 18.08 13.22
N LEU A 111 -11.51 18.45 12.06
CA LEU A 111 -12.94 18.62 11.86
C LEU A 111 -13.70 17.29 11.74
N LEU A 112 -13.04 16.22 11.29
CA LEU A 112 -13.62 14.87 11.30
C LEU A 112 -13.93 14.35 12.72
N HIS A 113 -13.23 14.84 13.74
CA HIS A 113 -13.58 14.56 15.15
C HIS A 113 -14.89 15.22 15.59
N SER A 114 -15.34 16.27 14.88
CA SER A 114 -16.53 17.05 15.19
C SER A 114 -17.37 17.28 13.92
N PRO A 115 -17.94 16.20 13.33
CA PRO A 115 -18.56 16.24 12.01
C PRO A 115 -19.89 17.02 11.98
N GLU A 116 -20.47 17.29 13.15
CA GLU A 116 -21.70 18.08 13.32
C GLU A 116 -21.43 19.59 13.33
N SER A 117 -20.16 20.02 13.37
CA SER A 117 -19.82 21.43 13.39
C SER A 117 -20.24 22.14 12.10
N LYS A 118 -20.85 23.32 12.22
CA LYS A 118 -21.22 24.17 11.07
C LYS A 118 -20.00 24.51 10.20
N ILE A 119 -18.87 24.76 10.86
CA ILE A 119 -17.56 25.03 10.24
C ILE A 119 -17.13 23.88 9.35
N PHE A 120 -17.30 22.63 9.78
CA PHE A 120 -16.94 21.49 8.96
C PHE A 120 -17.82 21.41 7.71
N THR A 121 -19.14 21.60 7.84
CA THR A 121 -20.05 21.61 6.68
C THR A 121 -19.69 22.70 5.68
N GLU A 122 -19.41 23.92 6.14
CA GLU A 122 -19.02 25.01 5.24
C GLU A 122 -17.67 24.77 4.55
N LEU A 123 -16.66 24.30 5.29
CA LEU A 123 -15.33 24.01 4.73
C LEU A 123 -15.35 22.77 3.85
N TRP A 124 -16.24 21.82 4.12
CA TRP A 124 -16.43 20.66 3.27
C TRP A 124 -16.84 21.09 1.87
N GLU A 125 -17.91 21.87 1.75
CA GLU A 125 -18.40 22.34 0.44
C GLU A 125 -17.41 23.31 -0.24
N LYS A 126 -16.83 24.26 0.50
CA LYS A 126 -15.99 25.32 -0.08
C LYS A 126 -14.56 24.89 -0.39
N VAL A 127 -14.01 23.91 0.33
CA VAL A 127 -12.57 23.56 0.28
C VAL A 127 -12.35 22.08 0.08
N PHE A 128 -12.82 21.22 0.99
CA PHE A 128 -12.45 19.80 0.96
C PHE A 128 -13.04 19.07 -0.25
N LEU A 129 -14.32 19.26 -0.54
CA LEU A 129 -15.00 18.64 -1.67
C LEU A 129 -14.32 18.97 -3.01
N PRO A 130 -14.11 20.25 -3.41
CA PRO A 130 -13.50 20.57 -4.70
C PRO A 130 -12.04 20.11 -4.79
N ILE A 131 -11.24 20.31 -3.74
CA ILE A 131 -9.83 19.91 -3.73
C ILE A 131 -9.73 18.39 -3.83
N TRP A 132 -10.39 17.63 -2.95
CA TRP A 132 -10.31 16.18 -2.98
C TRP A 132 -10.92 15.57 -4.23
N THR A 133 -11.96 16.17 -4.81
CA THR A 133 -12.47 15.71 -6.12
C THR A 133 -11.40 15.83 -7.21
N SER A 134 -10.69 16.96 -7.27
CA SER A 134 -9.63 17.19 -8.26
C SER A 134 -8.37 16.32 -8.02
N ILE A 135 -8.04 16.07 -6.76
CA ILE A 135 -6.91 15.19 -6.38
C ILE A 135 -7.27 13.71 -6.63
N ILE A 136 -8.45 13.26 -6.21
CA ILE A 136 -8.89 11.86 -6.39
C ILE A 136 -9.09 11.54 -7.87
N SER A 137 -9.63 12.46 -8.68
CA SER A 137 -9.75 12.29 -10.13
C SER A 137 -8.39 12.20 -10.85
N GLY A 138 -7.29 12.56 -10.17
CA GLY A 138 -5.94 12.59 -10.72
C GLY A 138 -5.70 13.72 -11.72
N GLU A 139 -6.66 14.64 -11.91
CA GLU A 139 -6.57 15.77 -12.82
C GLU A 139 -5.42 16.71 -12.45
N THR A 140 -5.28 16.99 -11.16
CA THR A 140 -4.17 17.79 -10.64
C THR A 140 -2.87 16.98 -10.67
N GLY A 141 -1.81 17.58 -11.16
CA GLY A 141 -0.48 16.97 -11.19
C GLY A 141 0.15 16.98 -9.80
N PHE A 142 0.19 15.83 -9.12
CA PHE A 142 0.85 15.70 -7.81
C PHE A 142 1.79 14.49 -7.69
N GLY A 143 2.66 14.55 -6.67
CA GLY A 143 3.45 13.44 -6.14
C GLY A 143 2.85 12.83 -4.86
N LEU A 144 3.60 11.97 -4.17
CA LEU A 144 3.11 11.18 -3.01
C LEU A 144 2.62 12.00 -1.81
N ASP A 145 2.82 13.31 -1.82
CA ASP A 145 2.44 14.25 -0.75
C ASP A 145 0.92 14.26 -0.51
N TRP A 146 0.10 14.27 -1.56
CA TRP A 146 -1.38 14.27 -1.44
C TRP A 146 -1.98 12.94 -0.96
N PRO A 147 -1.56 11.76 -1.48
CA PRO A 147 -1.94 10.48 -0.88
C PRO A 147 -1.53 10.37 0.59
N THR A 148 -0.33 10.86 0.95
CA THR A 148 0.13 10.91 2.35
C THR A 148 -0.72 11.83 3.20
N ALA A 149 -1.07 13.01 2.68
CA ALA A 149 -1.97 13.96 3.32
C ALA A 149 -3.36 13.36 3.54
N LEU A 150 -3.91 12.63 2.56
CA LEU A 150 -5.17 11.92 2.70
C LEU A 150 -5.07 10.91 3.83
N ARG A 151 -4.03 10.08 3.84
CA ARG A 151 -3.80 9.10 4.91
C ARG A 151 -3.75 9.77 6.29
N TYR A 152 -2.99 10.86 6.43
CA TYR A 152 -2.90 11.63 7.66
C TYR A 152 -4.28 12.15 8.09
N ALA A 153 -5.05 12.71 7.16
CA ALA A 153 -6.38 13.28 7.43
C ALA A 153 -7.35 12.24 8.03
N LEU A 154 -7.25 10.99 7.57
CA LEU A 154 -8.12 9.89 8.01
C LEU A 154 -7.60 9.18 9.26
N SER A 155 -6.32 9.34 9.59
CA SER A 155 -5.70 8.61 10.68
C SER A 155 -6.28 8.98 12.05
N GLY A 156 -6.44 7.96 12.89
CA GLY A 156 -7.04 8.09 14.22
C GLY A 156 -8.55 8.33 14.23
N GLN A 157 -9.22 8.35 13.07
CA GLN A 157 -10.68 8.47 12.98
C GLN A 157 -11.38 7.11 12.98
N SER A 158 -12.63 7.09 13.44
CA SER A 158 -13.51 5.93 13.21
C SER A 158 -13.78 5.77 11.71
N PRO A 159 -13.46 4.61 11.10
CA PRO A 159 -13.65 4.39 9.66
C PRO A 159 -15.08 4.67 9.17
N SER A 160 -16.09 4.40 10.00
CA SER A 160 -17.50 4.70 9.69
C SER A 160 -17.77 6.19 9.41
N LYS A 161 -17.09 7.10 10.11
CA LYS A 161 -17.38 8.54 10.08
C LYS A 161 -16.85 9.20 8.81
N TYR A 162 -15.62 8.88 8.41
CA TYR A 162 -15.05 9.52 7.22
C TYR A 162 -15.45 8.80 5.94
N LEU A 163 -15.72 7.48 5.96
CA LEU A 163 -16.16 6.76 4.75
C LEU A 163 -17.48 7.32 4.21
N GLU A 164 -18.39 7.80 5.08
CA GLU A 164 -19.62 8.45 4.64
C GLU A 164 -19.40 9.66 3.74
N ARG A 165 -18.26 10.35 3.87
CA ARG A 165 -17.96 11.57 3.12
C ARG A 165 -16.91 11.36 2.04
N VAL A 166 -15.90 10.55 2.32
CA VAL A 166 -14.76 10.31 1.42
C VAL A 166 -15.07 9.24 0.38
N LEU A 167 -15.81 8.19 0.73
CA LEU A 167 -16.15 7.13 -0.23
C LEU A 167 -17.01 7.63 -1.41
N PRO A 168 -18.02 8.51 -1.21
CA PRO A 168 -18.74 9.16 -2.30
C PRO A 168 -17.86 9.89 -3.32
N LEU A 169 -16.70 10.41 -2.92
CA LEU A 169 -15.75 11.06 -3.83
C LEU A 169 -15.16 10.07 -4.83
N PHE A 170 -14.87 8.84 -4.40
CA PHE A 170 -14.37 7.79 -5.29
C PHE A 170 -15.44 7.33 -6.28
N TYR A 171 -16.71 7.29 -5.86
CA TYR A 171 -17.84 7.05 -6.78
C TYR A 171 -18.05 8.21 -7.76
N SER A 172 -18.01 9.47 -7.29
CA SER A 172 -18.21 10.65 -8.15
C SER A 172 -17.09 10.82 -9.18
N CYS A 173 -15.85 10.46 -8.83
CA CYS A 173 -14.72 10.43 -9.77
C CYS A 173 -14.76 9.22 -10.73
N GLY A 174 -15.70 8.28 -10.54
CA GLY A 174 -15.84 7.07 -11.34
C GLY A 174 -14.68 6.08 -11.16
N ILE A 175 -14.08 6.05 -9.96
CA ILE A 175 -13.04 5.09 -9.58
C ILE A 175 -13.68 3.80 -9.05
N LEU A 176 -14.73 3.94 -8.24
CA LEU A 176 -15.55 2.84 -7.73
C LEU A 176 -16.92 2.89 -8.39
N ASP A 177 -17.57 1.74 -8.47
CA ASP A 177 -18.94 1.57 -8.95
C ASP A 177 -19.76 0.80 -7.92
N THR A 178 -21.04 1.11 -7.80
CA THR A 178 -21.98 0.38 -6.94
C THR A 178 -22.46 -0.93 -7.57
N SER A 179 -22.26 -1.11 -8.87
CA SER A 179 -22.89 -2.19 -9.64
C SER A 179 -21.99 -3.37 -10.04
N HIS A 180 -20.67 -3.19 -10.11
CA HIS A 180 -19.76 -4.22 -10.63
C HIS A 180 -18.37 -4.21 -9.96
N ASN A 181 -17.81 -5.40 -9.67
CA ASN A 181 -16.45 -5.66 -9.14
C ASN A 181 -15.35 -5.25 -10.15
N GLN A 182 -15.39 -4.01 -10.63
CA GLN A 182 -14.51 -3.46 -11.65
C GLN A 182 -14.15 -2.03 -11.26
N LEU A 183 -12.96 -1.58 -11.63
CA LEU A 183 -12.56 -0.18 -11.52
C LEU A 183 -12.90 0.54 -12.84
N PRO A 184 -14.00 1.30 -12.95
CA PRO A 184 -14.44 1.88 -14.22
C PRO A 184 -13.41 2.87 -14.78
N VAL A 185 -12.65 3.51 -13.90
CA VAL A 185 -11.57 4.43 -14.29
C VAL A 185 -10.53 3.76 -15.19
N LEU A 186 -10.30 2.45 -15.02
CA LEU A 186 -9.34 1.69 -15.82
C LEU A 186 -9.89 1.28 -17.20
N GLN A 187 -11.21 1.27 -17.38
CA GLN A 187 -11.83 0.97 -18.68
C GLN A 187 -11.88 2.18 -19.61
N LYS A 188 -11.67 3.39 -19.08
CA LYS A 188 -11.65 4.62 -19.87
C LYS A 188 -10.40 4.67 -20.74
N ALA A 189 -10.55 4.28 -22.00
CA ALA A 189 -9.46 4.18 -22.99
C ALA A 189 -8.64 5.47 -23.22
N LYS A 190 -9.14 6.65 -22.79
CA LYS A 190 -8.50 7.96 -23.00
C LYS A 190 -7.80 8.53 -21.77
N THR A 191 -7.79 7.84 -20.63
CA THR A 191 -7.15 8.35 -19.41
C THR A 191 -5.66 8.06 -19.41
N SER A 192 -4.83 9.09 -19.22
CA SER A 192 -3.37 8.90 -19.13
C SER A 192 -2.99 8.07 -17.90
N SER A 193 -1.96 7.23 -18.03
CA SER A 193 -1.48 6.35 -16.95
C SER A 193 -1.09 7.11 -15.67
N SER A 194 -0.53 8.32 -15.79
CA SER A 194 -0.16 9.16 -14.64
C SER A 194 -1.37 9.59 -13.79
N LYS A 195 -2.48 9.94 -14.43
CA LYS A 195 -3.75 10.26 -13.74
C LYS A 195 -4.29 9.04 -13.01
N LEU A 196 -4.31 7.89 -13.67
CA LEU A 196 -4.77 6.62 -13.08
C LEU A 196 -3.94 6.22 -11.86
N VAL A 197 -2.60 6.32 -11.96
CA VAL A 197 -1.69 6.04 -10.84
C VAL A 197 -2.01 6.93 -9.64
N ARG A 198 -2.19 8.24 -9.84
CA ARG A 198 -2.56 9.19 -8.79
C ARG A 198 -3.89 8.83 -8.11
N SER A 199 -4.91 8.51 -8.89
CA SER A 199 -6.21 8.07 -8.36
C SER A 199 -6.10 6.77 -7.55
N LEU A 200 -5.33 5.80 -8.03
CA LEU A 200 -5.09 4.54 -7.33
C LEU A 200 -4.28 4.73 -6.04
N GLN A 201 -3.32 5.66 -6.00
CA GLN A 201 -2.58 6.02 -4.79
C GLN A 201 -3.49 6.63 -3.72
N CYS A 202 -4.42 7.48 -4.11
CA CYS A 202 -5.45 8.01 -3.20
C CYS A 202 -6.36 6.88 -2.69
N LEU A 203 -6.79 5.97 -3.57
CA LEU A 203 -7.60 4.81 -3.20
C LEU A 203 -6.84 3.92 -2.21
N ARG A 204 -5.55 3.63 -2.46
CA ARG A 204 -4.68 2.87 -1.56
C ARG A 204 -4.46 3.56 -0.22
N SER A 205 -4.40 4.89 -0.18
CA SER A 205 -4.24 5.63 1.09
C SER A 205 -5.50 5.56 1.94
N CYS A 206 -6.68 5.68 1.32
CA CYS A 206 -7.96 5.42 1.99
C CYS A 206 -8.10 3.95 2.41
N ALA A 207 -7.70 3.04 1.50
CA ALA A 207 -7.17 1.68 1.68
C ALA A 207 -6.70 1.33 3.09
N ILE A 208 -5.62 1.99 3.47
CA ILE A 208 -4.83 1.64 4.64
C ILE A 208 -5.56 2.03 5.93
N GLU A 209 -6.17 3.23 5.96
CA GLU A 209 -6.78 3.74 7.19
C GLU A 209 -8.15 3.12 7.48
N ALA A 210 -8.92 2.74 6.44
CA ALA A 210 -10.32 2.33 6.65
C ALA A 210 -10.50 0.93 7.18
N ASN A 211 -9.41 0.19 7.37
CA ASN A 211 -9.41 -1.21 7.79
C ASN A 211 -10.59 -1.93 7.14
N TRP A 212 -10.52 -2.11 5.81
CA TRP A 212 -11.64 -2.31 4.84
C TRP A 212 -12.54 -3.55 5.07
N ALA A 213 -12.49 -4.11 6.27
CA ALA A 213 -13.50 -4.95 6.89
C ALA A 213 -14.87 -4.26 7.10
N LEU A 214 -15.00 -2.95 6.85
CA LEU A 214 -16.31 -2.31 6.83
C LEU A 214 -17.10 -2.74 5.59
N ASN A 215 -18.19 -3.48 5.83
CA ASN A 215 -19.22 -3.75 4.84
C ASN A 215 -19.64 -2.44 4.18
N ALA A 216 -19.53 -2.34 2.86
CA ALA A 216 -20.14 -1.22 2.16
C ALA A 216 -21.63 -1.28 2.51
N LYS A 217 -22.16 -0.18 3.08
CA LYS A 217 -23.47 -0.13 3.77
C LYS A 217 -24.65 -0.66 2.95
N ASN A 218 -24.47 -0.92 1.65
CA ASN A 218 -25.48 -1.39 0.71
C ASN A 218 -25.02 -2.55 -0.23
N SER A 219 -23.85 -3.18 -0.02
CA SER A 219 -23.42 -4.33 -0.83
C SER A 219 -23.33 -5.60 0.00
N ALA A 220 -23.79 -6.72 -0.56
CA ALA A 220 -23.65 -8.04 0.05
C ALA A 220 -22.18 -8.46 0.22
N THR A 221 -21.26 -7.84 -0.54
CA THR A 221 -19.82 -8.08 -0.48
C THR A 221 -19.10 -7.00 0.32
N PRO A 222 -18.13 -7.37 1.19
CA PRO A 222 -17.29 -6.39 1.85
C PRO A 222 -16.44 -5.64 0.82
N LEU A 223 -16.17 -4.37 1.08
CA LEU A 223 -15.49 -3.48 0.14
C LEU A 223 -14.05 -3.95 -0.15
N SER A 224 -13.41 -4.64 0.80
CA SER A 224 -12.13 -5.30 0.61
C SER A 224 -12.18 -6.39 -0.47
N GLN A 225 -13.22 -7.23 -0.47
CA GLN A 225 -13.40 -8.26 -1.50
C GLN A 225 -13.70 -7.64 -2.86
N TYR A 226 -14.52 -6.59 -2.89
CA TYR A 226 -14.78 -5.83 -4.11
C TYR A 226 -13.49 -5.32 -4.74
N LEU A 227 -12.62 -4.69 -3.94
CA LEU A 227 -11.34 -4.16 -4.43
C LEU A 227 -10.39 -5.27 -4.88
N LEU A 228 -10.35 -6.38 -4.15
CA LEU A 228 -9.54 -7.54 -4.50
C LEU A 228 -9.97 -8.09 -5.88
N ASP A 229 -11.25 -8.39 -6.05
CA ASP A 229 -11.84 -8.88 -7.30
C ASP A 229 -11.59 -7.90 -8.46
N ALA A 230 -11.76 -6.60 -8.20
CA ALA A 230 -11.51 -5.57 -9.19
C ALA A 230 -10.04 -5.51 -9.60
N CYS A 231 -9.09 -5.59 -8.67
CA CYS A 231 -7.66 -5.63 -8.98
C CYS A 231 -7.26 -6.86 -9.80
N ILE A 232 -7.83 -8.04 -9.48
CA ILE A 232 -7.58 -9.27 -10.22
C ILE A 232 -8.10 -9.16 -11.65
N SER A 233 -9.32 -8.63 -11.81
CA SER A 233 -9.93 -8.44 -13.14
C SER A 233 -9.11 -7.54 -14.05
N HIS A 234 -8.35 -6.60 -13.47
CA HIS A 234 -7.48 -5.65 -14.17
C HIS A 234 -5.99 -6.00 -14.07
N SER A 235 -5.63 -7.21 -13.62
CA SER A 235 -4.23 -7.62 -13.42
C SER A 235 -3.41 -7.64 -14.72
N SER A 236 -4.05 -7.76 -15.88
CA SER A 236 -3.41 -7.74 -17.21
C SER A 236 -3.20 -6.33 -17.79
N TYR A 237 -3.41 -5.27 -16.99
CA TYR A 237 -3.41 -3.89 -17.49
C TYR A 237 -2.13 -3.54 -18.27
N PRO A 238 -2.19 -2.86 -19.43
CA PRO A 238 -1.01 -2.61 -20.28
C PRO A 238 0.14 -1.86 -19.61
N SER A 239 -0.19 -0.84 -18.79
CA SER A 239 0.79 -0.01 -18.09
C SER A 239 1.37 -0.72 -16.86
N SER A 240 2.70 -0.89 -16.81
CA SER A 240 3.41 -1.44 -15.66
C SER A 240 3.22 -0.63 -14.38
N LEU A 241 3.18 0.71 -14.47
CA LEU A 241 2.95 1.58 -13.31
C LEU A 241 1.60 1.34 -12.64
N ILE A 242 0.57 1.03 -13.45
CA ILE A 242 -0.76 0.72 -12.93
C ILE A 242 -0.76 -0.68 -12.31
N ARG A 243 -0.09 -1.66 -12.95
CA ARG A 243 0.10 -2.99 -12.36
C ARG A 243 0.79 -2.95 -11.00
N VAL A 244 1.77 -2.07 -10.81
CA VAL A 244 2.43 -1.86 -9.50
C VAL A 244 1.46 -1.35 -8.44
N GLU A 245 0.65 -0.32 -8.74
CA GLU A 245 -0.33 0.19 -7.77
C GLU A 245 -1.46 -0.82 -7.50
N LEU A 246 -1.93 -1.56 -8.52
CA LEU A 246 -2.88 -2.65 -8.35
C LEU A 246 -2.32 -3.75 -7.45
N ALA A 247 -1.05 -4.14 -7.65
CA ALA A 247 -0.37 -5.12 -6.81
C ALA A 247 -0.25 -4.67 -5.35
N GLN A 248 -0.02 -3.37 -5.11
CA GLN A 248 0.04 -2.81 -3.76
C GLN A 248 -1.34 -2.82 -3.10
N ILE A 249 -2.40 -2.42 -3.80
CA ILE A 249 -3.78 -2.49 -3.29
C ILE A 249 -4.17 -3.95 -3.01
N MET A 250 -3.85 -4.86 -3.92
CA MET A 250 -4.12 -6.29 -3.76
C MET A 250 -3.43 -6.87 -2.54
N SER A 251 -2.13 -6.56 -2.34
CA SER A 251 -1.40 -6.99 -1.13
C SER A 251 -2.03 -6.46 0.16
N LEU A 252 -2.51 -5.21 0.13
CA LEU A 252 -3.18 -4.62 1.29
C LEU A 252 -4.50 -5.33 1.58
N MET A 253 -5.32 -5.60 0.56
CA MET A 253 -6.60 -6.30 0.74
C MET A 253 -6.38 -7.70 1.28
N LEU A 254 -5.43 -8.45 0.73
CA LEU A 254 -5.08 -9.80 1.18
C LEU A 254 -4.52 -9.83 2.60
N SER A 255 -3.89 -8.75 3.06
CA SER A 255 -3.43 -8.64 4.46
C SER A 255 -4.56 -8.40 5.47
N VAL A 256 -5.68 -7.85 5.01
CA VAL A 256 -6.83 -7.48 5.85
C VAL A 256 -7.92 -8.53 5.78
N THR A 257 -8.09 -9.18 4.63
CA THR A 257 -9.02 -10.29 4.47
C THR A 257 -8.33 -11.57 4.94
N GLU A 258 -8.81 -12.19 6.02
CA GLU A 258 -8.49 -13.59 6.39
C GLU A 258 -9.00 -14.61 5.34
N GLN A 259 -9.24 -14.16 4.10
CA GLN A 259 -9.85 -14.93 3.04
C GLN A 259 -8.78 -15.60 2.18
N LYS A 260 -9.19 -16.69 1.54
CA LYS A 260 -8.34 -17.46 0.63
C LYS A 260 -7.82 -16.56 -0.48
N PHE A 261 -6.57 -16.79 -0.88
CA PHE A 261 -6.00 -16.14 -2.04
C PHE A 261 -6.94 -16.34 -3.25
N PRO A 262 -7.18 -15.31 -4.07
CA PRO A 262 -8.05 -15.41 -5.22
C PRO A 262 -7.59 -16.50 -6.19
N HIS A 263 -8.51 -17.01 -7.01
CA HIS A 263 -8.20 -18.03 -8.00
C HIS A 263 -7.04 -17.58 -8.90
N ILE A 264 -5.92 -18.28 -8.76
CA ILE A 264 -4.73 -18.06 -9.57
C ILE A 264 -5.01 -18.70 -10.94
N PRO A 265 -4.86 -17.96 -12.06
CA PRO A 265 -5.07 -18.52 -13.39
C PRO A 265 -4.14 -19.71 -13.66
N ASP A 266 -4.67 -20.75 -14.30
CA ASP A 266 -3.87 -21.91 -14.72
C ASP A 266 -2.75 -21.49 -15.67
N VAL A 267 -1.56 -22.04 -15.43
CA VAL A 267 -0.30 -21.61 -16.06
C VAL A 267 -0.02 -22.33 -17.37
N SER A 268 -1.06 -22.87 -18.03
CA SER A 268 -0.89 -23.77 -19.18
C SER A 268 -0.63 -23.07 -20.51
N ASP A 269 -0.96 -21.78 -20.64
CA ASP A 269 -0.79 -21.03 -21.89
C ASP A 269 0.24 -19.90 -21.74
N ASP A 270 1.12 -19.77 -22.73
CA ASP A 270 2.01 -18.62 -22.88
C ASP A 270 1.32 -17.56 -23.75
N ASN A 271 0.89 -16.48 -23.10
CA ASN A 271 0.24 -15.34 -23.73
C ASN A 271 0.75 -14.06 -23.06
N GLU A 272 0.98 -13.00 -23.85
CA GLU A 272 1.37 -11.68 -23.36
C GLU A 272 0.42 -11.15 -22.27
N GLN A 273 -0.88 -11.44 -22.38
CA GLN A 273 -1.86 -11.09 -21.34
C GLN A 273 -1.58 -11.83 -20.03
N LEU A 274 -1.25 -13.12 -20.09
CA LEU A 274 -0.92 -13.93 -18.91
C LEU A 274 0.40 -13.48 -18.29
N SER A 275 1.41 -13.09 -19.08
CA SER A 275 2.66 -12.51 -18.57
C SER A 275 2.41 -11.20 -17.79
N LYS A 276 1.51 -10.33 -18.28
CA LYS A 276 1.10 -9.11 -17.55
C LYS A 276 0.33 -9.43 -16.26
N GLN A 277 -0.52 -10.46 -16.26
CA GLN A 277 -1.20 -10.90 -15.04
C GLN A 277 -0.20 -11.45 -14.01
N ARG A 278 0.76 -12.28 -14.46
CA ARG A 278 1.86 -12.80 -13.65
C ARG A 278 2.66 -11.69 -13.01
N ASP A 279 3.00 -10.65 -13.75
CA ASP A 279 3.65 -9.45 -13.23
C ASP A 279 2.89 -8.86 -12.01
N THR A 280 1.61 -8.52 -12.18
CA THR A 280 0.80 -7.93 -11.09
C THR A 280 0.67 -8.87 -9.88
N ILE A 281 0.39 -10.16 -10.12
CA ILE A 281 0.18 -11.14 -9.05
C ILE A 281 1.49 -11.39 -8.29
N LEU A 282 2.61 -11.58 -8.99
CA LEU A 282 3.92 -11.79 -8.36
C LEU A 282 4.40 -10.57 -7.56
N LEU A 283 4.16 -9.35 -8.05
CA LEU A 283 4.45 -8.14 -7.30
C LEU A 283 3.65 -8.08 -6.00
N SER A 284 2.37 -8.47 -6.04
CA SER A 284 1.51 -8.50 -4.86
C SER A 284 1.98 -9.54 -3.83
N LEU A 285 2.34 -10.74 -4.30
CA LEU A 285 2.88 -11.81 -3.46
C LEU A 285 4.22 -11.41 -2.85
N SER A 286 5.10 -10.78 -3.63
CA SER A 286 6.38 -10.27 -3.14
C SER A 286 6.16 -9.23 -2.03
N ASN A 287 5.22 -8.29 -2.21
CA ASN A 287 4.88 -7.32 -1.17
C ASN A 287 4.33 -8.02 0.09
N LEU A 288 3.47 -9.02 -0.06
CA LEU A 288 2.92 -9.80 1.06
C LEU A 288 4.02 -10.54 1.84
N PHE A 289 4.85 -11.31 1.17
CA PHE A 289 5.93 -12.08 1.81
C PHE A 289 7.10 -11.23 2.28
N SER A 290 7.23 -9.99 1.79
CA SER A 290 8.19 -9.02 2.35
C SER A 290 7.74 -8.40 3.68
N SER A 291 6.45 -8.52 4.02
CA SER A 291 5.90 -7.95 5.25
C SER A 291 6.32 -8.76 6.48
N GLN A 292 6.45 -8.12 7.65
CA GLN A 292 6.92 -8.77 8.88
C GLN A 292 5.96 -9.83 9.46
N ASN A 293 4.78 -10.03 8.86
CA ASN A 293 3.72 -10.88 9.42
C ASN A 293 3.59 -12.23 8.68
N THR A 294 4.69 -12.77 8.13
CA THR A 294 4.67 -14.01 7.32
C THR A 294 4.10 -15.22 8.07
N ALA A 295 4.25 -15.27 9.40
CA ALA A 295 3.69 -16.33 10.24
C ALA A 295 2.16 -16.37 10.15
N HIS A 296 1.50 -15.22 10.23
CA HIS A 296 0.06 -15.11 10.07
C HIS A 296 -0.37 -15.55 8.66
N PHE A 297 0.36 -15.16 7.62
CA PHE A 297 0.06 -15.61 6.26
C PHE A 297 0.28 -17.11 6.05
N GLY A 298 1.31 -17.69 6.66
CA GLY A 298 1.56 -19.13 6.64
C GLY A 298 0.47 -19.96 7.32
N GLU A 299 -0.21 -19.37 8.31
CA GLU A 299 -1.41 -19.93 8.95
C GLU A 299 -2.67 -19.73 8.08
N VAL A 300 -2.91 -18.51 7.59
CA VAL A 300 -4.12 -18.15 6.82
C VAL A 300 -4.18 -18.84 5.45
N LEU A 301 -3.05 -18.97 4.76
CA LEU A 301 -2.98 -19.63 3.45
C LEU A 301 -3.04 -21.16 3.58
N GLY A 302 -2.71 -21.73 4.75
CA GLY A 302 -2.66 -23.18 4.94
C GLY A 302 -1.73 -23.90 3.95
N GLY A 303 -1.67 -25.23 4.01
CA GLY A 303 -0.80 -26.03 3.14
C GLY A 303 -1.19 -26.01 1.66
N GLU A 304 -2.49 -26.06 1.36
CA GLU A 304 -3.00 -26.17 -0.02
C GLU A 304 -2.84 -24.87 -0.82
N GLU A 305 -3.23 -23.71 -0.27
CA GLU A 305 -3.08 -22.43 -1.01
C GLU A 305 -1.62 -22.01 -1.12
N THR A 306 -0.81 -22.27 -0.09
CA THR A 306 0.65 -22.06 -0.18
C THR A 306 1.24 -22.91 -1.31
N GLY A 307 0.76 -24.15 -1.48
CA GLY A 307 1.15 -25.02 -2.60
C GLY A 307 0.73 -24.48 -3.97
N LYS A 308 -0.47 -23.90 -4.09
CA LYS A 308 -0.94 -23.23 -5.33
C LYS A 308 -0.10 -22.00 -5.65
N ILE A 309 0.17 -21.14 -4.67
CA ILE A 309 1.02 -19.96 -4.81
C ILE A 309 2.43 -20.38 -5.25
N LEU A 310 3.05 -21.36 -4.59
CA LEU A 310 4.38 -21.82 -4.96
C LEU A 310 4.41 -22.42 -6.38
N SER A 311 3.38 -23.18 -6.76
CA SER A 311 3.24 -23.72 -8.12
C SER A 311 3.18 -22.59 -9.16
N TYR A 312 2.45 -21.52 -8.86
CA TYR A 312 2.36 -20.35 -9.73
C TYR A 312 3.68 -19.60 -9.87
N VAL A 313 4.37 -19.37 -8.75
CA VAL A 313 5.70 -18.71 -8.76
C VAL A 313 6.70 -19.53 -9.55
N LEU A 314 6.73 -20.85 -9.34
CA LEU A 314 7.61 -21.77 -10.07
C LEU A 314 7.30 -21.76 -11.57
N ALA A 315 6.03 -21.85 -11.95
CA ALA A 315 5.66 -21.82 -13.37
C ALA A 315 5.99 -20.46 -14.02
N SER A 316 5.93 -19.36 -13.27
CA SER A 316 6.34 -18.03 -13.74
C SER A 316 7.85 -17.88 -13.96
N LEU A 317 8.69 -18.82 -13.51
CA LEU A 317 10.12 -18.83 -13.85
C LEU A 317 10.38 -19.10 -15.33
N LYS A 318 9.37 -19.59 -16.06
CA LYS A 318 9.43 -19.87 -17.50
C LYS A 318 8.86 -18.76 -18.37
N ASP A 319 8.42 -17.66 -17.75
CA ASP A 319 7.81 -16.56 -18.50
C ASP A 319 8.77 -15.97 -19.53
N GLU A 320 8.28 -15.55 -20.69
CA GLU A 320 9.12 -14.91 -21.72
C GLU A 320 9.75 -13.59 -21.24
N SER A 321 9.08 -12.89 -20.30
CA SER A 321 9.58 -11.64 -19.75
C SER A 321 10.65 -11.89 -18.69
N ASN A 322 11.88 -11.43 -18.98
CA ASN A 322 12.99 -11.43 -18.02
C ASN A 322 12.62 -10.74 -16.70
N PHE A 323 11.79 -9.69 -16.75
CA PHE A 323 11.31 -8.99 -15.57
C PHE A 323 10.43 -9.90 -14.71
N VAL A 324 9.45 -10.58 -15.30
CA VAL A 324 8.57 -11.53 -14.60
C VAL A 324 9.37 -12.65 -13.97
N GLN A 325 10.34 -13.22 -14.69
CA GLN A 325 11.24 -14.24 -14.13
C GLN A 325 12.04 -13.71 -12.93
N GLN A 326 12.51 -12.46 -12.95
CA GLN A 326 13.24 -11.84 -11.84
C GLN A 326 12.34 -11.64 -10.62
N VAL A 327 11.11 -11.15 -10.81
CA VAL A 327 10.13 -11.01 -9.73
C VAL A 327 9.76 -12.39 -9.17
N ALA A 328 9.58 -13.41 -10.01
CA ALA A 328 9.32 -14.79 -9.58
C ALA A 328 10.45 -15.35 -8.72
N ARG A 329 11.72 -15.17 -9.11
CA ARG A 329 12.89 -15.58 -8.29
C ARG A 329 12.92 -14.86 -6.93
N SER A 330 12.60 -13.56 -6.93
CA SER A 330 12.56 -12.75 -5.70
C SER A 330 11.43 -13.20 -4.78
N CYS A 331 10.23 -13.42 -5.34
CA CYS A 331 9.07 -13.95 -4.62
C CYS A 331 9.36 -15.34 -4.04
N LEU A 332 10.03 -16.21 -4.79
CA LEU A 332 10.41 -17.54 -4.36
C LEU A 332 11.35 -17.50 -3.15
N ALA A 333 12.32 -16.59 -3.15
CA ALA A 333 13.22 -16.37 -2.01
C ALA A 333 12.47 -15.84 -0.78
N LEU A 334 11.54 -14.91 -0.96
CA LEU A 334 10.71 -14.37 0.13
C LEU A 334 9.79 -15.44 0.75
N ILE A 335 9.18 -16.30 -0.09
CA ILE A 335 8.41 -17.46 0.38
C ILE A 335 9.32 -18.38 1.19
N ALA A 336 10.50 -18.74 0.70
CA ALA A 336 11.40 -19.65 1.42
C ALA A 336 11.93 -19.06 2.76
N GLN A 337 11.99 -17.73 2.87
CA GLN A 337 12.36 -17.01 4.09
C GLN A 337 11.22 -16.84 5.10
N SER A 338 9.98 -17.09 4.66
CA SER A 338 8.79 -16.94 5.50
C SER A 338 8.71 -18.03 6.56
N GLN A 339 8.17 -17.66 7.73
CA GLN A 339 7.90 -18.60 8.82
C GLN A 339 6.56 -19.31 8.59
N PHE A 340 6.57 -20.65 8.59
CA PHE A 340 5.40 -21.48 8.37
C PHE A 340 5.15 -22.46 9.53
N PRO A 341 3.88 -22.79 9.82
CA PRO A 341 3.54 -23.94 10.66
C PRO A 341 4.07 -25.25 10.05
N CYS A 342 4.40 -26.22 10.90
CA CYS A 342 4.94 -27.52 10.49
C CYS A 342 4.11 -28.22 9.39
N ALA A 343 2.77 -28.16 9.48
CA ALA A 343 1.88 -28.72 8.46
C ALA A 343 2.09 -28.07 7.07
N SER A 344 2.22 -26.74 7.02
CA SER A 344 2.48 -26.00 5.79
C SER A 344 3.87 -26.30 5.23
N VAL A 345 4.89 -26.45 6.10
CA VAL A 345 6.25 -26.87 5.69
C VAL A 345 6.22 -28.24 5.00
N ARG A 346 5.46 -29.21 5.53
CA ARG A 346 5.32 -30.53 4.89
C ARG A 346 4.68 -30.47 3.51
N SER A 347 3.62 -29.68 3.36
CA SER A 347 2.99 -29.46 2.05
C SER A 347 3.93 -28.79 1.04
N LEU A 348 4.79 -27.88 1.51
CA LEU A 348 5.85 -27.30 0.68
C LEU A 348 6.87 -28.35 0.25
N ILE A 349 7.33 -29.22 1.15
CA ILE A 349 8.24 -30.33 0.82
C ILE A 349 7.60 -31.26 -0.21
N ASP A 350 6.32 -31.63 -0.06
CA ASP A 350 5.59 -32.45 -1.03
C ASP A 350 5.62 -31.83 -2.44
N LEU A 351 5.40 -30.52 -2.52
CA LEU A 351 5.41 -29.81 -3.79
C LEU A 351 6.82 -29.73 -4.39
N LEU A 352 7.85 -29.48 -3.58
CA LEU A 352 9.24 -29.46 -4.03
C LEU A 352 9.67 -30.85 -4.53
N GLU A 353 9.26 -31.92 -3.86
CA GLU A 353 9.49 -33.31 -4.27
C GLU A 353 8.79 -33.65 -5.60
N LYS A 354 7.62 -33.06 -5.87
CA LYS A 354 6.97 -33.15 -7.19
C LYS A 354 7.78 -32.41 -8.26
N ASN A 355 8.25 -31.20 -7.95
CA ASN A 355 8.95 -30.34 -8.92
C ASN A 355 10.39 -30.79 -9.23
N MET A 356 11.06 -31.55 -8.34
CA MET A 356 12.34 -32.17 -8.68
C MET A 356 12.23 -33.22 -9.81
N LYS A 357 11.01 -33.67 -10.15
CA LYS A 357 10.75 -34.58 -11.29
C LYS A 357 10.30 -33.83 -12.55
N ALA A 358 10.28 -32.50 -12.53
CA ALA A 358 9.90 -31.71 -13.70
C ALA A 358 10.86 -31.96 -14.86
N THR A 359 10.33 -31.97 -16.10
CA THR A 359 11.15 -32.12 -17.32
C THR A 359 12.11 -30.95 -17.50
N ASP A 360 11.70 -29.76 -17.09
CA ASP A 360 12.48 -28.54 -17.15
C ASP A 360 13.51 -28.46 -16.01
N TRP A 361 14.79 -28.40 -16.38
CA TRP A 361 15.90 -28.34 -15.45
C TRP A 361 15.96 -27.01 -14.68
N HIS A 362 15.40 -25.92 -15.20
CA HIS A 362 15.35 -24.64 -14.48
C HIS A 362 14.46 -24.74 -13.24
N LEU A 363 13.34 -25.47 -13.34
CA LEU A 363 12.48 -25.77 -12.19
C LEU A 363 13.20 -26.65 -11.18
N ARG A 364 13.84 -27.74 -11.64
CA ARG A 364 14.61 -28.63 -10.76
C ARG A 364 15.74 -27.88 -10.05
N ARG A 365 16.42 -26.98 -10.75
CA ARG A 365 17.45 -26.09 -10.16
C ARG A 365 16.86 -25.12 -9.14
N ALA A 366 15.67 -24.56 -9.40
CA ALA A 366 15.03 -23.59 -8.51
C ALA A 366 14.53 -24.22 -7.19
N VAL A 367 14.27 -25.53 -7.16
CA VAL A 367 13.93 -26.26 -5.92
C VAL A 367 15.05 -26.18 -4.88
N LEU A 368 16.31 -26.20 -5.32
CA LEU A 368 17.47 -26.35 -4.42
C LEU A 368 17.68 -25.16 -3.46
N PRO A 369 17.71 -23.88 -3.90
CA PRO A 369 17.82 -22.75 -2.96
C PRO A 369 16.62 -22.64 -2.00
N VAL A 370 15.43 -23.01 -2.48
CA VAL A 370 14.20 -22.98 -1.67
C VAL A 370 14.30 -23.99 -0.53
N ILE A 371 14.73 -25.21 -0.84
CA ILE A 371 14.79 -26.27 0.16
C ILE A 371 15.89 -26.02 1.20
N GLN A 372 17.01 -25.40 0.81
CA GLN A 372 18.05 -24.97 1.75
C GLN A 372 17.51 -23.96 2.76
N LEU A 373 16.81 -22.94 2.29
CA LEU A 373 16.23 -21.90 3.15
C LEU A 373 15.09 -22.46 4.02
N LEU A 374 14.23 -23.31 3.44
CA LEU A 374 13.13 -23.94 4.16
C LEU A 374 13.66 -24.82 5.30
N ASP A 375 14.65 -25.69 5.04
CA ASP A 375 15.29 -26.53 6.06
C ASP A 375 15.95 -25.68 7.15
N PHE A 376 16.70 -24.65 6.77
CA PHE A 376 17.38 -23.79 7.75
C PHE A 376 16.39 -23.05 8.66
N ASN A 377 15.34 -22.44 8.10
CA ASN A 377 14.38 -21.64 8.85
C ASN A 377 13.44 -22.48 9.73
N HIS A 378 13.13 -23.72 9.32
CA HIS A 378 12.15 -24.57 9.99
C HIS A 378 12.78 -25.79 10.67
N ARG A 379 14.12 -25.81 10.80
CA ARG A 379 14.87 -26.95 11.31
C ARG A 379 14.34 -27.51 12.63
N PHE A 380 14.01 -26.64 13.57
CA PHE A 380 13.61 -27.05 14.92
C PHE A 380 12.15 -27.52 15.01
N ILE A 381 11.34 -27.31 13.97
CA ILE A 381 9.92 -27.73 13.94
C ILE A 381 9.67 -28.92 13.00
N MET A 382 10.65 -29.27 12.17
CA MET A 382 10.60 -30.42 11.27
C MET A 382 10.93 -31.72 12.02
N THR A 383 10.33 -32.83 11.60
CA THR A 383 10.68 -34.15 12.17
C THR A 383 11.91 -34.74 11.48
N ALA A 384 12.47 -35.81 12.06
CA ALA A 384 13.54 -36.58 11.43
C ALA A 384 13.14 -37.10 10.03
N ASP A 385 11.88 -37.51 9.85
CA ASP A 385 11.37 -37.91 8.54
C ASP A 385 11.32 -36.73 7.56
N ASP A 386 10.90 -35.54 8.01
CA ASP A 386 10.88 -34.34 7.18
C ASP A 386 12.30 -33.97 6.71
N HIS A 387 13.31 -34.02 7.59
CA HIS A 387 14.71 -33.82 7.21
C HIS A 387 15.23 -34.86 6.23
N LYS A 388 14.92 -36.15 6.47
CA LYS A 388 15.30 -37.23 5.56
C LYS A 388 14.74 -36.99 4.16
N ARG A 389 13.49 -36.54 4.04
CA ARG A 389 12.88 -36.19 2.75
C ARG A 389 13.62 -35.05 2.05
N VAL A 390 14.02 -34.01 2.78
CA VAL A 390 14.83 -32.91 2.23
C VAL A 390 16.19 -33.42 1.73
N HIS A 391 16.88 -34.26 2.51
CA HIS A 391 18.15 -34.87 2.08
C HIS A 391 17.98 -35.73 0.83
N GLU A 392 16.92 -36.53 0.77
CA GLU A 392 16.60 -37.37 -0.38
C GLU A 392 16.38 -36.55 -1.65
N ILE A 393 15.71 -35.39 -1.56
CA ILE A 393 15.54 -34.48 -2.72
C ILE A 393 16.91 -34.03 -3.23
N CYS A 394 17.80 -33.58 -2.34
CA CYS A 394 19.14 -33.13 -2.72
C CYS A 394 19.97 -34.28 -3.31
N ILE A 395 19.93 -35.47 -2.71
CA ILE A 395 20.66 -36.66 -3.18
C ILE A 395 20.17 -37.08 -4.56
N LYS A 396 18.86 -37.13 -4.79
CA LYS A 396 18.29 -37.50 -6.09
C LYS A 396 18.69 -36.49 -7.18
N LEU A 397 18.84 -35.22 -6.86
CA LEU A 397 19.30 -34.17 -7.78
C LEU A 397 20.82 -34.16 -8.04
N LEU A 398 21.64 -34.90 -7.25
CA LEU A 398 23.08 -35.05 -7.54
C LEU A 398 23.36 -35.86 -8.81
N VAL A 399 22.42 -36.69 -9.24
CA VAL A 399 22.52 -37.52 -10.45
C VAL A 399 21.65 -36.96 -11.59
N ASP A 400 21.26 -35.69 -11.51
CA ASP A 400 20.51 -35.02 -12.56
C ASP A 400 21.27 -35.03 -13.90
N VAL A 401 20.56 -35.03 -15.03
CA VAL A 401 21.17 -34.97 -16.37
C VAL A 401 21.93 -33.66 -16.56
N GLN A 402 21.44 -32.56 -15.98
CA GLN A 402 22.01 -31.22 -16.15
C GLN A 402 23.11 -30.92 -15.12
N VAL A 403 24.28 -30.43 -15.58
CA VAL A 403 25.46 -30.17 -14.73
C VAL A 403 25.14 -29.13 -13.64
N GLU A 404 24.48 -28.04 -14.00
CA GLU A 404 24.16 -26.91 -13.14
C GLU A 404 23.21 -27.31 -12.00
N VAL A 405 22.37 -28.32 -12.22
CA VAL A 405 21.51 -28.90 -11.18
C VAL A 405 22.37 -29.72 -10.22
N ARG A 406 23.27 -30.57 -10.74
CA ARG A 406 24.16 -31.41 -9.91
C ARG A 406 25.10 -30.59 -9.03
N GLU A 407 25.70 -29.53 -9.58
CA GLU A 407 26.59 -28.64 -8.85
C GLU A 407 25.84 -27.94 -7.70
N LEU A 408 24.67 -27.39 -7.98
CA LEU A 408 23.86 -26.74 -6.95
C LEU A 408 23.33 -27.74 -5.92
N ALA A 409 23.03 -28.98 -6.33
CA ALA A 409 22.60 -30.04 -5.42
C ALA A 409 23.72 -30.44 -4.46
N SER A 410 24.97 -30.46 -4.91
CA SER A 410 26.14 -30.70 -4.06
C SER A 410 26.30 -29.62 -2.98
N ILE A 411 26.19 -28.35 -3.38
CA ILE A 411 26.23 -27.21 -2.45
C ILE A 411 25.05 -27.29 -1.46
N SER A 412 23.86 -27.61 -1.96
CA SER A 412 22.63 -27.69 -1.16
C SER A 412 22.69 -28.82 -0.14
N LEU A 413 23.09 -30.01 -0.55
CA LEU A 413 23.26 -31.15 0.33
C LEU A 413 24.27 -30.85 1.44
N SER A 414 25.41 -30.23 1.11
CA SER A 414 26.39 -29.84 2.13
C SER A 414 25.80 -28.85 3.15
N SER A 415 24.84 -28.01 2.77
CA SER A 415 24.19 -27.07 3.68
C SER A 415 23.18 -27.75 4.59
N VAL A 416 22.32 -28.62 4.04
CA VAL A 416 21.25 -29.29 4.79
C VAL A 416 21.82 -30.37 5.73
N LEU A 417 22.96 -30.98 5.39
CA LEU A 417 23.64 -31.91 6.29
C LEU A 417 24.32 -31.20 7.49
N ARG A 418 24.64 -29.90 7.38
CA ARG A 418 25.28 -29.15 8.47
C ARG A 418 24.24 -28.80 9.53
N GLY A 419 24.44 -29.33 10.73
CA GLY A 419 23.56 -29.10 11.89
C GLY A 419 22.42 -30.10 12.04
N TRP A 420 22.46 -31.21 11.29
CA TRP A 420 21.68 -32.40 11.62
C TRP A 420 22.56 -33.33 12.47
N ASP A 421 22.60 -33.06 13.78
CA ASP A 421 23.14 -34.00 14.75
C ASP A 421 21.97 -34.83 15.26
N THR A 422 22.03 -36.14 15.03
CA THR A 422 21.09 -37.12 15.59
C THR A 422 21.35 -37.22 17.09
N GLU A 423 20.59 -36.49 17.91
CA GLU A 423 20.32 -36.92 19.30
C GLU A 423 19.17 -37.92 19.33
#